data_AF-A0A961XG62-F1
#
_entry.id   AF-A0A961XG62-F1
#
_cell.length_a   1.000
_cell.length_b   1.000
_cell.length_c   1.000
_cell.angle_alpha   90.00
_cell.angle_beta   90.00
_cell.angle_gamma   90.00
#
_symmetry.space_group_name_H-M   'P 1'
#
loop_
_entity.id
_entity.type
_entity.pdbx_description
1 polymer ?
#
loop_
_entity_poly.entity_id
_entity_poly.type
_entity_poly.pdbx_seq_one_letter_code
_entity_poly.pdbx_strand_id
1 'polypeptide(L)'
;MKPTIRWAITLLMGVTIFRAQTILFLPQVQMFGGPAPDGWFGPWLSDTIIGFLLPVTLYLFWRQRGTTVWGILVAYNAVGAFDYSQGLITQIISPMPVEMAAPATVYAGIGLFMVAQMVALGLLFRQEVIAEFTGRC
;
A
#
# COMPACT_ATOMS: atom_id res chain seq x y z
N MET A 1 22.28 6.23 4.41
CA MET A 1 21.06 7.07 4.29
C MET A 1 20.99 8.14 5.37
N LYS A 2 20.52 9.35 5.02
CA LYS A 2 20.22 10.41 6.01
C LYS A 2 19.04 10.02 6.92
N PRO A 3 19.04 10.40 8.21
CA PRO A 3 17.94 10.09 9.14
C PRO A 3 16.57 10.56 8.65
N THR A 4 16.51 11.71 7.98
CA THR A 4 15.28 12.28 7.43
C THR A 4 14.64 11.39 6.38
N ILE A 5 15.43 10.81 5.48
CA ILE A 5 14.92 9.92 4.41
C ILE A 5 14.47 8.59 5.01
N ARG A 6 15.21 8.08 6.00
CA ARG A 6 14.83 6.87 6.72
C ARG A 6 13.46 7.01 7.38
N TRP A 7 13.24 8.13 8.07
CA TRP A 7 11.94 8.45 8.67
C TRP A 7 10.86 8.73 7.64
N ALA A 8 11.17 9.43 6.54
CA ALA A 8 10.22 9.67 5.46
C ALA A 8 9.70 8.34 4.88
N ILE A 9 10.59 7.39 4.52
CA ILE A 9 10.19 6.06 4.05
C ILE A 9 9.34 5.34 5.10
N THR A 10 9.76 5.38 6.37
CA THR A 10 9.03 4.73 7.48
C THR A 10 7.62 5.28 7.63
N LEU A 11 7.44 6.60 7.56
CA LEU A 11 6.13 7.24 7.72
C LEU A 11 5.23 7.02 6.50
N LEU A 12 5.81 7.12 5.29
CA LEU A 12 5.10 6.89 4.03
C LEU A 12 4.63 5.44 3.89
N MET A 13 5.45 4.47 4.33
CA MET A 13 5.02 3.08 4.44
C MET A 13 4.06 2.90 5.62
N GLY A 14 4.36 3.51 6.76
CA GLY A 14 3.60 3.42 8.01
C GLY A 14 2.14 3.80 7.87
N VAL A 15 1.85 4.88 7.14
CA VAL A 15 0.47 5.34 6.89
C VAL A 15 -0.35 4.30 6.13
N THR A 16 0.29 3.38 5.41
CA THR A 16 -0.44 2.34 4.68
C THR A 16 -1.08 1.30 5.60
N ILE A 17 -0.75 1.25 6.90
CA ILE A 17 -1.34 0.27 7.85
C ILE A 17 -2.88 0.28 7.84
N PHE A 18 -3.48 1.44 7.55
CA PHE A 18 -4.93 1.59 7.51
C PHE A 18 -5.60 0.67 6.48
N ARG A 19 -4.88 0.17 5.47
CA ARG A 19 -5.43 -0.82 4.54
C ARG A 19 -5.83 -2.14 5.24
N ALA A 20 -5.21 -2.47 6.37
CA ALA A 20 -5.56 -3.67 7.14
C ALA A 20 -7.01 -3.65 7.66
N GLN A 21 -7.61 -2.47 7.82
CA GLN A 21 -8.98 -2.33 8.29
C GLN A 21 -10.02 -2.90 7.31
N THR A 22 -9.64 -3.10 6.04
CA THR A 22 -10.53 -3.63 5.00
C THR A 22 -11.03 -5.04 5.31
N ILE A 23 -10.33 -5.77 6.20
CA ILE A 23 -10.78 -7.07 6.73
C ILE A 23 -12.18 -6.99 7.34
N LEU A 24 -12.54 -5.86 7.92
CA LEU A 24 -13.84 -5.64 8.55
C LEU A 24 -14.98 -5.60 7.54
N PHE A 25 -14.67 -5.31 6.27
CA PHE A 25 -15.66 -5.21 5.20
C PHE A 25 -15.79 -6.52 4.40
N LEU A 26 -14.83 -7.45 4.50
CA LEU A 26 -14.90 -8.75 3.79
C LEU A 26 -16.19 -9.54 4.06
N PRO A 27 -16.74 -9.61 5.29
CA PRO A 27 -18.02 -10.31 5.53
C PRO A 27 -19.21 -9.64 4.82
N GLN A 28 -19.06 -8.39 4.42
CA GLN A 28 -20.10 -7.58 3.80
C GLN A 28 -19.88 -7.47 2.28
N VAL A 29 -18.96 -8.22 1.69
CA VAL A 29 -18.50 -7.98 0.32
C VAL A 29 -19.61 -8.03 -0.73
N GLN A 30 -20.68 -8.79 -0.50
CA GLN A 30 -21.85 -8.89 -1.40
C GLN A 30 -22.88 -7.76 -1.22
N MET A 31 -22.70 -6.87 -0.23
CA MET A 31 -23.67 -5.83 0.12
C MET A 31 -23.84 -4.77 -0.97
N PHE A 32 -22.98 -4.77 -1.99
CA PHE A 32 -22.92 -3.74 -3.02
C PHE A 32 -23.92 -3.93 -4.16
N GLY A 33 -24.53 -5.11 -4.26
CA GLY A 33 -25.54 -5.40 -5.27
C GLY A 33 -25.05 -5.12 -6.71
N GLY A 34 -25.99 -4.91 -7.64
CA GLY A 34 -25.64 -4.63 -9.03
C GLY A 34 -24.99 -5.82 -9.76
N PRO A 35 -24.35 -5.58 -10.91
CA PRO A 35 -23.83 -6.64 -11.78
C PRO A 35 -22.56 -7.33 -11.28
N ALA A 36 -21.83 -6.72 -10.33
CA ALA A 36 -20.61 -7.25 -9.72
C ALA A 36 -20.66 -7.02 -8.19
N PRO A 37 -21.55 -7.73 -7.48
CA PRO A 37 -21.86 -7.46 -6.08
C PRO A 37 -20.68 -7.67 -5.15
N ASP A 38 -19.66 -8.42 -5.57
CA ASP A 38 -18.42 -8.74 -4.84
C ASP A 38 -17.17 -8.11 -5.48
N GLY A 39 -17.31 -7.10 -6.34
CA GLY A 39 -16.18 -6.48 -7.06
C GLY A 39 -15.07 -5.94 -6.16
N TRP A 40 -15.39 -5.61 -4.91
CA TRP A 40 -14.43 -5.15 -3.89
C TRP A 40 -13.67 -6.25 -3.17
N PHE A 41 -14.02 -7.53 -3.39
CA PHE A 41 -13.37 -8.66 -2.72
C PHE A 41 -11.87 -8.68 -2.96
N GLY A 42 -11.46 -8.55 -4.23
CA GLY A 42 -10.05 -8.53 -4.62
C GLY A 42 -9.27 -7.43 -3.91
N PRO A 43 -9.62 -6.14 -4.14
CA PRO A 43 -8.94 -5.01 -3.50
C PRO A 43 -8.89 -5.09 -1.97
N TRP A 44 -9.98 -5.48 -1.30
CA TRP A 44 -10.00 -5.55 0.16
C TRP A 44 -9.20 -6.72 0.72
N LEU A 45 -9.21 -7.87 0.05
CA LEU A 45 -8.40 -9.01 0.47
C LEU A 45 -6.91 -8.69 0.33
N SER A 46 -6.50 -8.11 -0.79
CA SER A 46 -5.11 -7.71 -1.01
C SER A 46 -4.69 -6.57 -0.09
N ASP A 47 -5.55 -5.57 0.13
CA ASP A 47 -5.33 -4.50 1.12
C ASP A 47 -5.08 -5.12 2.50
N THR A 48 -5.94 -6.03 2.95
CA THR A 48 -5.79 -6.72 4.22
C THR A 48 -4.43 -7.41 4.35
N ILE A 49 -4.06 -8.22 3.35
CA ILE A 49 -2.79 -8.97 3.33
C ILE A 49 -1.61 -8.02 3.38
N ILE A 50 -1.58 -7.01 2.50
CA ILE A 50 -0.46 -6.06 2.41
C ILE A 50 -0.36 -5.23 3.70
N GLY A 51 -1.49 -4.85 4.29
CA GLY A 51 -1.54 -4.13 5.56
C GLY A 51 -0.90 -4.91 6.70
N PHE A 52 -1.20 -6.21 6.80
CA PHE A 52 -0.58 -7.07 7.80
C PHE A 52 0.90 -7.38 7.52
N LEU A 53 1.36 -7.30 6.27
CA LEU A 53 2.78 -7.43 5.95
C LEU A 53 3.60 -6.20 6.36
N LEU A 54 2.98 -5.03 6.52
CA LEU A 54 3.69 -3.78 6.81
C LEU A 54 4.63 -3.85 8.03
N PRO A 55 4.25 -4.38 9.21
CA PRO A 55 5.15 -4.44 10.36
C PRO A 55 6.40 -5.28 10.09
N VAL A 56 6.25 -6.39 9.35
CA VAL A 56 7.38 -7.24 8.93
C VAL A 56 8.28 -6.46 7.97
N THR A 57 7.69 -5.80 6.97
CA THR A 57 8.43 -5.00 6.00
C THR A 57 9.19 -3.85 6.66
N LEU A 58 8.58 -3.15 7.63
CA LEU A 58 9.23 -2.11 8.42
C LEU A 58 10.35 -2.67 9.29
N TYR A 59 10.14 -3.83 9.91
CA TYR A 59 11.20 -4.51 10.67
C TYR A 59 12.40 -4.81 9.77
N LEU A 60 12.18 -5.36 8.58
CA LEU A 60 13.24 -5.61 7.60
C LEU A 60 13.97 -4.32 7.20
N PHE A 61 13.21 -3.25 6.90
CA PHE A 61 13.78 -1.94 6.58
C PHE A 61 14.68 -1.39 7.70
N TRP A 62 14.29 -1.56 8.96
CA TRP A 62 15.04 -1.00 10.08
C TRP A 62 16.22 -1.86 10.52
N ARG A 63 16.11 -3.19 10.43
CA ARG A 63 17.05 -4.12 11.07
C ARG A 63 17.96 -4.88 10.10
N GLN A 64 17.51 -5.09 8.87
CA GLN A 64 18.19 -5.97 7.93
C GLN A 64 18.78 -5.17 6.76
N ARG A 65 19.93 -5.62 6.25
CA ARG A 65 20.59 -5.04 5.07
C ARG A 65 20.89 -6.16 4.07
N GLY A 66 21.12 -5.79 2.82
CA GLY A 66 21.32 -6.72 1.72
C GLY A 66 20.43 -6.38 0.52
N THR A 67 20.93 -6.70 -0.67
CA THR A 67 20.22 -6.49 -1.95
C THR A 67 18.86 -7.20 -1.96
N THR A 68 18.75 -8.38 -1.35
CA THR A 68 17.48 -9.12 -1.22
C THR A 68 16.46 -8.35 -0.39
N VAL A 69 16.88 -7.77 0.74
CA VAL A 69 15.99 -6.96 1.60
C VAL A 69 15.50 -5.73 0.85
N TRP A 70 16.41 -5.04 0.15
CA TRP A 70 16.04 -3.92 -0.70
C TRP A 70 15.03 -4.33 -1.79
N GLY A 71 15.25 -5.47 -2.45
CA GLY A 71 14.33 -6.01 -3.44
C GLY A 71 12.94 -6.31 -2.87
N ILE A 72 12.86 -6.86 -1.66
CA ILE A 72 11.59 -7.07 -0.95
C ILE A 72 10.87 -5.75 -0.68
N LEU A 73 11.61 -4.72 -0.23
CA LEU A 73 11.03 -3.39 0.02
C LEU A 73 10.50 -2.74 -1.26
N VAL A 74 11.24 -2.86 -2.36
CA VAL A 74 10.82 -2.39 -3.69
C VAL A 74 9.57 -3.13 -4.13
N ALA A 75 9.56 -4.46 -4.05
CA ALA A 75 8.42 -5.28 -4.42
C ALA A 75 7.17 -4.95 -3.58
N TYR A 76 7.31 -4.81 -2.26
CA TYR A 76 6.22 -4.42 -1.37
C TYR A 76 5.60 -3.08 -1.79
N ASN A 77 6.43 -2.06 -2.05
CA ASN A 77 5.93 -0.74 -2.41
C ASN A 77 5.37 -0.68 -3.86
N ALA A 78 5.92 -1.47 -4.77
CA ALA A 78 5.41 -1.56 -6.14
C ALA A 78 4.06 -2.31 -6.19
N VAL A 79 3.95 -3.44 -5.49
CA VAL A 79 2.71 -4.22 -5.39
C VAL A 79 1.64 -3.41 -4.70
N GLY A 80 1.95 -2.71 -3.60
CA GLY A 80 0.97 -1.90 -2.88
C GLY A 80 0.50 -0.67 -3.66
N ALA A 81 1.33 -0.08 -4.51
CA ALA A 81 0.90 0.98 -5.44
C ALA A 81 0.01 0.43 -6.57
N PHE A 82 0.36 -0.74 -7.13
CA PHE A 82 -0.46 -1.42 -8.12
C PHE A 82 -1.84 -1.83 -7.55
N ASP A 83 -1.86 -2.35 -6.34
CA ASP A 83 -3.06 -2.70 -5.59
C ASP A 83 -4.01 -1.49 -5.41
N TYR A 84 -3.50 -0.32 -5.06
CA TYR A 84 -4.33 0.89 -5.04
C TYR A 84 -4.88 1.27 -6.42
N SER A 85 -4.13 1.04 -7.50
CA SER A 85 -4.65 1.27 -8.86
C SER A 85 -5.81 0.32 -9.18
N GLN A 86 -5.76 -0.94 -8.69
CA GLN A 86 -6.88 -1.88 -8.79
C GLN A 86 -8.08 -1.39 -7.99
N GLY A 87 -7.86 -0.81 -6.80
CA GLY A 87 -8.91 -0.15 -6.02
C GLY A 87 -9.58 1.00 -6.78
N LEU A 88 -8.80 1.86 -7.47
CA LEU A 88 -9.34 2.94 -8.30
C LEU A 88 -10.17 2.39 -9.47
N ILE A 89 -9.66 1.37 -10.18
CA ILE A 89 -10.39 0.72 -11.27
C ILE A 89 -11.70 0.12 -10.76
N THR A 90 -11.66 -0.53 -9.60
CA THR A 90 -12.85 -1.11 -8.96
C THR A 90 -13.87 -0.03 -8.62
N GLN A 91 -13.45 1.11 -8.05
CA GLN A 91 -14.35 2.22 -7.77
C GLN A 91 -14.97 2.83 -9.04
N ILE A 92 -14.29 2.77 -10.19
CA ILE A 92 -14.83 3.24 -11.48
C ILE A 92 -15.87 2.26 -12.04
N ILE A 93 -15.60 0.96 -11.97
CA ILE A 93 -16.44 -0.09 -12.58
C ILE A 93 -17.59 -0.50 -11.66
N SER A 94 -17.34 -0.54 -10.36
CA SER A 94 -18.23 -1.03 -9.30
C SER A 94 -18.12 -0.11 -8.07
N PRO A 95 -18.61 1.15 -8.18
CA PRO A 95 -18.47 2.14 -7.12
C PRO A 95 -19.12 1.69 -5.82
N MET A 96 -18.49 2.01 -4.69
CA MET A 96 -19.14 1.83 -3.39
C MET A 96 -20.43 2.67 -3.29
N PRO A 97 -21.46 2.14 -2.60
CA PRO A 97 -22.67 2.88 -2.27
C PRO A 97 -22.35 4.04 -1.33
N VAL A 98 -23.08 5.15 -1.50
CA VAL A 98 -22.83 6.41 -0.77
C VAL A 98 -23.08 6.24 0.73
N GLU A 99 -23.92 5.29 1.11
CA GLU A 99 -24.23 4.90 2.49
C GLU A 99 -23.01 4.33 3.23
N MET A 100 -22.07 3.72 2.50
CA MET A 100 -20.79 3.25 3.08
C MET A 100 -19.74 4.36 3.05
N ALA A 101 -19.54 4.98 1.90
CA ALA A 101 -18.58 6.05 1.74
C ALA A 101 -18.93 6.95 0.54
N ALA A 102 -18.79 8.25 0.71
CA ALA A 102 -18.89 9.18 -0.40
C ALA A 102 -17.79 8.87 -1.45
N PRO A 103 -18.08 8.90 -2.77
CA PRO A 103 -17.10 8.61 -3.81
C PRO A 103 -15.82 9.45 -3.70
N ALA A 104 -15.96 10.73 -3.35
CA ALA A 104 -14.82 11.62 -3.13
C ALA A 104 -13.88 11.10 -2.04
N THR A 105 -14.41 10.56 -0.95
CA THR A 105 -13.62 9.98 0.14
C THR A 105 -12.87 8.73 -0.32
N VAL A 106 -13.53 7.86 -1.11
CA VAL A 106 -12.90 6.64 -1.64
C VAL A 106 -11.76 6.99 -2.59
N TYR A 107 -12.00 7.86 -3.58
CA TYR A 107 -10.96 8.30 -4.53
C TYR A 107 -9.80 9.02 -3.83
N ALA A 108 -10.10 9.91 -2.89
CA ALA A 108 -9.08 10.64 -2.14
C ALA A 108 -8.24 9.71 -1.26
N GLY A 109 -8.87 8.76 -0.55
CA GLY A 109 -8.20 7.80 0.30
C GLY A 109 -7.25 6.90 -0.49
N ILE A 110 -7.76 6.26 -1.55
CA ILE A 110 -6.96 5.40 -2.42
C ILE A 110 -5.82 6.21 -3.08
N GLY A 111 -6.14 7.37 -3.64
CA GLY A 111 -5.16 8.23 -4.31
C GLY A 111 -4.04 8.72 -3.38
N LEU A 112 -4.39 9.17 -2.17
CA LEU A 112 -3.42 9.63 -1.18
C LEU A 112 -2.43 8.52 -0.81
N PHE A 113 -2.93 7.33 -0.51
CA PHE A 113 -2.05 6.23 -0.12
C PHE A 113 -1.26 5.64 -1.30
N MET A 114 -1.81 5.68 -2.52
CA MET A 114 -1.08 5.35 -3.74
C MET A 114 0.12 6.28 -3.91
N VAL A 115 -0.09 7.59 -3.76
CA VAL A 115 0.99 8.59 -3.81
C VAL A 115 2.02 8.31 -2.71
N ALA A 116 1.59 8.02 -1.48
CA ALA A 116 2.52 7.69 -0.40
C ALA A 116 3.41 6.48 -0.72
N GLN A 117 2.84 5.39 -1.25
CA GLN A 117 3.60 4.21 -1.69
C GLN A 117 4.52 4.49 -2.87
N MET A 118 4.07 5.26 -3.88
CA MET A 118 4.92 5.65 -5.01
C MET A 118 6.11 6.52 -4.57
N VAL A 119 5.90 7.45 -3.63
CA VAL A 119 6.99 8.27 -3.08
C VAL A 119 7.95 7.41 -2.27
N ALA A 120 7.45 6.51 -1.42
CA ALA A 120 8.30 5.56 -0.70
C ALA A 120 9.13 4.69 -1.66
N LEU A 121 8.49 4.16 -2.72
CA LEU A 121 9.16 3.42 -3.79
C LEU A 121 10.27 4.26 -4.45
N GLY A 122 9.97 5.49 -4.86
CA GLY A 122 10.96 6.38 -5.46
C GLY A 122 12.15 6.68 -4.53
N LEU A 123 11.90 6.83 -3.22
CA LEU A 123 12.97 7.02 -2.24
C LEU A 123 13.86 5.79 -2.08
N LEU A 124 13.34 4.57 -2.25
CA LEU A 124 14.15 3.34 -2.22
C LEU A 124 15.18 3.26 -3.36
N PHE A 125 14.96 4.00 -4.45
CA PHE A 125 15.89 4.09 -5.58
C PHE A 125 16.93 5.20 -5.45
N ARG A 126 16.90 5.98 -4.36
CA ARG A 126 17.98 6.95 -4.10
C ARG A 126 19.31 6.21 -3.89
N GLN A 127 20.38 6.74 -4.48
CA GLN A 127 21.72 6.17 -4.39
C GLN A 127 22.16 5.92 -2.93
N GLU A 128 21.89 6.87 -2.03
CA GLU A 128 22.22 6.75 -0.60
C GLU A 128 21.44 5.66 0.16
N VAL A 129 20.31 5.22 -0.38
CA VAL A 129 19.51 4.10 0.14
C VAL A 129 20.02 2.80 -0.45
N ILE A 130 20.20 2.73 -1.76
CA ILE A 130 20.78 1.57 -2.45
C ILE A 130 22.16 1.23 -1.86
N ALA A 131 23.03 2.22 -1.66
CA ALA A 131 24.35 2.05 -1.07
C ALA A 131 24.28 1.43 0.34
N GLU A 132 23.33 1.87 1.16
CA GLU A 132 23.15 1.32 2.51
C GLU A 132 22.70 -0.14 2.51
N PHE A 133 21.89 -0.56 1.53
CA PHE A 133 21.43 -1.95 1.43
C PHE A 133 22.40 -2.86 0.68
N THR A 134 23.15 -2.35 -0.29
CA THR A 134 24.01 -3.18 -1.17
C THR A 134 25.48 -3.13 -0.79
N GLY A 135 25.89 -2.21 0.09
CA GLY A 135 27.30 -2.01 0.47
C GLY A 135 28.18 -1.42 -0.64
N ARG A 136 27.58 -0.98 -1.76
CA ARG A 136 28.28 -0.31 -2.86
C ARG A 136 28.28 1.20 -2.61
N CYS A 137 29.46 1.75 -2.31
CA CYS A 137 29.71 3.20 -2.36
C CYS A 137 29.79 3.68 -3.79
#